data_AF-D9MQC8-F1
#
_entry.id   AF-D9MQC8-F1
#
_cell.length_a   1.000
_cell.length_b   1.000
_cell.length_c   1.000
_cell.angle_alpha   90.00
_cell.angle_beta   90.00
_cell.angle_gamma   90.00
#
_symmetry.space_group_name_H-M   'P 1'
#
loop_
_entity.id
_entity.type
_entity.pdbx_description
1 polymer ?
#
loop_
_entity_poly.entity_id
_entity_poly.type
_entity_poly.pdbx_seq_one_letter_code
_entity_poly.pdbx_strand_id
1 'polypeptide(L)'
;FVNEWLDIAKDYYKAETEATEYSKIMQDYAEAYEHIAFFEENPDNQAKMQKRRAKYLEDLIDLLDPIFYMKICRECWYGAGTAHAAVLDVRLDIIREKPTPSADEIKKVNQSCMRAIKHFESYVKSYLAAPNSEEWRTSMD
;
A
#
# COMPACT_ATOMS: atom_id res chain seq x y z
N PHE A 1 16.80 11.72 8.19
CA PHE A 1 17.97 11.02 7.63
C PHE A 1 17.56 10.12 6.47
N VAL A 2 16.73 9.08 6.66
CA VAL A 2 16.33 8.17 5.55
C VAL A 2 15.54 8.87 4.43
N ASN A 3 14.54 9.70 4.76
CA ASN A 3 13.73 10.40 3.75
C ASN A 3 14.55 11.30 2.81
N GLU A 4 15.61 11.94 3.30
CA GLU A 4 16.46 12.81 2.46
C GLU A 4 17.13 12.01 1.34
N TRP A 5 17.67 10.83 1.65
CA TRP A 5 18.30 9.96 0.66
C TRP A 5 17.29 9.34 -0.29
N LEU A 6 16.10 8.99 0.21
CA LEU A 6 15.03 8.46 -0.63
C LEU A 6 14.46 9.55 -1.57
N ASP A 7 14.42 10.82 -1.15
CA ASP A 7 14.00 11.93 -2.01
C ASP A 7 15.01 12.16 -3.14
N ILE A 8 16.31 12.15 -2.84
CA ILE A 8 17.36 12.23 -3.86
C ILE A 8 17.25 11.06 -4.86
N ALA A 9 17.04 9.84 -4.36
CA ALA A 9 16.88 8.67 -5.23
C ALA A 9 15.64 8.79 -6.11
N LYS A 10 14.50 9.21 -5.55
CA LYS A 10 13.24 9.43 -6.27
C LYS A 10 13.34 10.56 -7.30
N ASP A 11 14.18 11.56 -7.06
CA ASP A 11 14.45 12.63 -8.01
C ASP A 11 15.38 12.19 -9.14
N TYR A 12 16.22 11.17 -8.92
CA TYR A 12 17.11 10.62 -9.94
C TYR A 12 16.40 9.58 -10.82
N TYR A 13 15.82 8.53 -10.21
CA TYR A 13 15.10 7.47 -10.94
C TYR A 13 13.69 7.94 -11.25
N LYS A 14 13.26 7.86 -12.52
CA LYS A 14 11.93 8.30 -12.92
C LYS A 14 11.02 7.13 -13.21
N ALA A 15 9.74 7.31 -12.91
CA ALA A 15 8.72 6.29 -13.17
C ALA A 15 8.65 5.91 -14.66
N GLU A 16 8.87 6.88 -15.54
CA GLU A 16 8.73 6.75 -16.99
C GLU A 16 9.90 6.00 -17.63
N THR A 17 11.10 6.09 -17.06
CA THR A 17 12.34 5.54 -17.63
C THR A 17 12.90 4.37 -16.83
N GLU A 18 12.79 4.39 -15.50
CA GLU A 18 13.31 3.38 -14.58
C GLU A 18 12.23 2.90 -13.60
N ALA A 19 11.06 2.50 -14.13
CA ALA A 19 9.88 2.11 -13.34
C ALA A 19 10.17 1.09 -12.23
N THR A 20 11.06 0.12 -12.47
CA THR A 20 11.43 -0.92 -11.49
C THR A 20 12.22 -0.34 -10.33
N GLU A 21 13.22 0.50 -10.59
CA GLU A 21 14.04 1.16 -9.57
C GLU A 21 13.21 2.19 -8.79
N TYR A 22 12.39 2.97 -9.48
CA TYR A 22 11.44 3.88 -8.85
C TYR A 22 10.46 3.15 -7.92
N SER A 23 9.98 1.97 -8.34
CA SER A 23 9.11 1.13 -7.51
C SER A 23 9.78 0.66 -6.23
N LYS A 24 11.06 0.24 -6.30
CA LYS A 24 11.82 -0.15 -5.09
C LYS A 24 11.93 1.01 -4.11
N ILE A 25 12.24 2.22 -4.58
CA ILE A 25 12.35 3.42 -3.72
C ILE A 25 11.02 3.74 -3.04
N MET A 26 9.91 3.64 -3.76
CA MET A 26 8.57 3.86 -3.21
C MET A 26 8.17 2.75 -2.21
N GLN A 27 8.60 1.50 -2.43
CA GLN A 27 8.45 0.41 -1.45
C GLN A 27 9.33 0.64 -0.21
N ASP A 28 10.55 1.14 -0.36
CA ASP A 28 11.45 1.51 0.76
C ASP A 28 10.82 2.62 1.63
N TYR A 29 10.15 3.60 0.99
CA TYR A 29 9.34 4.58 1.71
C TYR A 29 8.23 3.92 2.53
N ALA A 30 7.50 2.97 1.94
CA ALA A 30 6.43 2.26 2.61
C ALA A 30 6.95 1.45 3.81
N GLU A 31 8.07 0.74 3.66
CA GLU A 31 8.74 -0.01 4.74
C GLU A 31 9.25 0.91 5.86
N ALA A 32 9.84 2.05 5.51
CA ALA A 32 10.25 3.04 6.51
C ALA A 32 9.06 3.50 7.37
N TYR A 33 7.90 3.76 6.77
CA TYR A 33 6.69 4.13 7.50
C TYR A 33 6.08 2.99 8.32
N GLU A 34 6.26 1.74 7.90
CA GLU A 34 5.91 0.57 8.72
C GLU A 34 6.74 0.53 10.01
N HIS A 35 8.06 0.71 9.89
CA HIS A 35 8.94 0.73 11.05
C HIS A 35 8.68 1.93 11.97
N ILE A 36 8.44 3.12 11.42
CA ILE A 36 8.07 4.29 12.23
C ILE A 36 6.76 4.02 12.97
N ALA A 37 5.76 3.44 12.31
CA ALA A 37 4.49 3.12 12.95
C ALA A 37 4.64 2.10 14.09
N PHE A 38 5.57 1.15 13.98
CA PHE A 38 5.81 0.16 15.02
C PHE A 38 6.29 0.78 16.35
N PHE A 39 7.15 1.80 16.28
CA PHE A 39 7.68 2.49 17.46
C PHE A 39 6.87 3.72 17.89
N GLU A 40 5.80 4.07 17.16
CA GLU A 40 4.97 5.23 17.49
C GLU A 40 3.98 4.88 18.60
N GLU A 41 4.10 5.56 19.73
CA GLU A 41 3.27 5.33 20.93
C GLU A 41 1.91 6.01 20.85
N ASN A 42 1.79 7.12 20.11
CA ASN A 42 0.53 7.82 19.97
C ASN A 42 -0.34 7.15 18.88
N PRO A 43 -1.52 6.59 19.23
CA PRO A 43 -2.34 5.85 18.27
C PRO A 43 -2.76 6.66 17.02
N ASP A 44 -3.06 7.95 17.19
CA ASP A 44 -3.41 8.82 16.06
C ASP A 44 -2.24 9.02 15.10
N ASN A 45 -1.02 9.14 15.62
CA ASN A 45 0.18 9.24 14.80
C ASN A 45 0.51 7.89 14.15
N GLN A 46 0.38 6.78 14.88
CA GLN A 46 0.59 5.43 14.36
C GLN A 46 -0.33 5.17 13.15
N ALA A 47 -1.61 5.52 13.28
CA ALA A 47 -2.57 5.44 12.18
C ALA A 47 -2.21 6.36 11.00
N LYS A 48 -1.61 7.54 11.23
CA LYS A 48 -1.11 8.41 10.15
C LYS A 48 0.09 7.80 9.44
N MET A 49 1.01 7.16 10.16
CA MET A 49 2.19 6.52 9.56
C MET A 49 1.78 5.33 8.68
N GLN A 50 0.88 4.47 9.16
CA GLN A 50 0.33 3.37 8.35
C GLN A 50 -0.46 3.89 7.12
N LYS A 51 -1.16 5.02 7.22
CA LYS A 51 -1.77 5.67 6.05
C LYS A 51 -0.75 6.15 5.03
N ARG A 52 0.37 6.71 5.49
CA ARG A 52 1.45 7.16 4.59
C ARG A 52 2.06 5.96 3.88
N ARG A 53 2.35 4.87 4.60
CA ARG A 53 2.73 3.57 4.02
C ARG A 53 1.77 3.14 2.91
N ALA A 54 0.47 3.07 3.22
CA ALA A 54 -0.55 2.70 2.23
C ALA A 54 -0.53 3.62 1.01
N LYS A 55 -0.37 4.92 1.21
CA LYS A 55 -0.32 5.91 0.12
C LYS A 55 0.83 5.64 -0.86
N TYR A 56 2.06 5.36 -0.39
CA TYR A 56 3.18 5.09 -1.30
C TYR A 56 2.90 3.87 -2.19
N LEU A 57 2.27 2.83 -1.63
CA LEU A 57 1.90 1.62 -2.36
C LEU A 57 0.73 1.85 -3.32
N GLU A 58 -0.27 2.63 -2.91
CA GLU A 58 -1.39 3.06 -3.76
C GLU A 58 -0.90 3.90 -4.94
N ASP A 59 0.02 4.84 -4.70
CA ASP A 59 0.60 5.68 -5.76
C ASP A 59 1.37 4.82 -6.79
N LEU A 60 1.99 3.69 -6.39
CA LEU A 60 2.59 2.74 -7.33
C LEU A 60 1.57 1.94 -8.12
N ILE A 61 0.48 1.51 -7.48
CA ILE A 61 -0.61 0.78 -8.15
C ILE A 61 -1.23 1.64 -9.26
N ASP A 62 -1.43 2.94 -8.99
CA ASP A 62 -2.01 3.87 -9.96
C ASP A 62 -1.06 4.20 -11.12
N LEU A 63 0.25 4.06 -10.90
CA LEU A 63 1.31 4.36 -11.87
C LEU A 63 1.65 3.19 -12.79
N LEU A 64 1.67 1.96 -12.27
CA LEU A 64 2.17 0.79 -12.97
C LEU A 64 1.08 0.11 -13.79
N ASP A 65 1.42 -0.31 -15.01
CA ASP A 65 0.57 -1.22 -15.78
C ASP A 65 0.75 -2.66 -15.26
N PRO A 66 -0.31 -3.30 -14.72
CA PRO A 66 -0.23 -4.66 -14.21
C PRO A 66 0.19 -5.70 -15.24
N ILE A 67 0.02 -5.45 -16.54
CA ILE A 67 0.47 -6.37 -17.61
C ILE A 67 1.98 -6.59 -17.54
N PHE A 68 2.75 -5.53 -17.33
CA PHE A 68 4.20 -5.58 -17.32
C PHE A 68 4.78 -5.74 -15.91
N TYR A 69 4.09 -5.23 -14.89
CA TYR A 69 4.61 -5.13 -13.52
C TYR A 69 3.79 -5.92 -12.50
N MET A 70 3.07 -6.97 -12.92
CA MET A 70 2.15 -7.75 -12.07
C MET A 70 2.73 -8.14 -10.70
N LYS A 71 4.01 -8.54 -10.64
CA LYS A 71 4.67 -8.89 -9.38
C LYS A 71 4.68 -7.72 -8.40
N ILE A 72 5.07 -6.53 -8.87
CA ILE A 72 5.13 -5.31 -8.05
C ILE A 72 3.71 -4.88 -7.66
N CYS A 73 2.75 -4.93 -8.58
CA CYS A 73 1.34 -4.61 -8.29
C CYS A 73 0.78 -5.54 -7.18
N ARG A 74 1.09 -6.83 -7.23
CA ARG A 74 0.71 -7.81 -6.18
C ARG A 74 1.30 -7.46 -4.82
N GLU A 75 2.60 -7.18 -4.77
CA GLU A 75 3.27 -6.74 -3.55
C GLU A 75 2.62 -5.47 -2.99
N CYS A 76 2.32 -4.50 -3.86
CA CYS A 76 1.68 -3.24 -3.47
C CYS A 76 0.24 -3.43 -2.98
N TRP A 77 -0.58 -4.26 -3.64
CA TRP A 77 -1.93 -4.55 -3.17
C TRP A 77 -1.91 -5.25 -1.81
N TYR A 78 -1.05 -6.24 -1.62
CA TYR A 78 -0.92 -6.90 -0.33
C TYR A 78 -0.43 -5.94 0.76
N GLY A 79 0.61 -5.16 0.48
CA GLY A 79 1.16 -4.16 1.40
C GLY A 79 0.16 -3.05 1.75
N ALA A 80 -0.61 -2.54 0.78
CA ALA A 80 -1.65 -1.54 1.03
C ALA A 80 -2.80 -2.11 1.85
N GLY A 81 -3.19 -3.36 1.58
CA GLY A 81 -4.18 -4.10 2.36
C GLY A 81 -3.77 -4.24 3.82
N THR A 82 -2.55 -4.70 4.08
CA THR A 82 -2.00 -4.84 5.45
C THR A 82 -1.84 -3.50 6.16
N ALA A 83 -1.41 -2.45 5.44
CA ALA A 83 -1.33 -1.10 6.01
C ALA A 83 -2.71 -0.56 6.43
N HIS A 84 -3.75 -0.72 5.61
CA HIS A 84 -5.11 -0.31 6.00
C HIS A 84 -5.71 -1.19 7.10
N ALA A 85 -5.35 -2.47 7.17
CA ALA A 85 -5.71 -3.35 8.28
C ALA A 85 -5.05 -2.90 9.59
N ALA A 86 -3.77 -2.52 9.56
CA ALA A 86 -3.10 -1.94 10.73
C ALA A 86 -3.77 -0.63 11.18
N VAL A 87 -4.19 0.23 10.23
CA VAL A 87 -4.98 1.43 10.57
C VAL A 87 -6.32 1.07 11.20
N LEU A 88 -6.97 0.01 10.73
CA LEU A 88 -8.23 -0.50 11.28
C LEU A 88 -8.04 -0.93 12.74
N ASP A 89 -7.02 -1.74 13.03
CA ASP A 89 -6.73 -2.25 14.37
C ASP A 89 -6.51 -1.11 15.36
N VAL A 90 -5.63 -0.16 15.01
CA VAL A 90 -5.36 1.03 15.84
C VAL A 90 -6.63 1.82 16.12
N ARG A 91 -7.51 1.99 15.13
CA ARG A 91 -8.78 2.70 15.35
C ARG A 91 -9.77 1.92 16.19
N LEU A 92 -9.83 0.59 16.03
CA LEU A 92 -10.69 -0.26 16.84
C LEU A 92 -10.30 -0.15 18.30
N ASP A 93 -9.00 -0.14 18.62
CA ASP A 93 -8.53 0.02 19.99
C ASP A 93 -8.89 1.39 20.57
N ILE A 94 -8.71 2.49 19.80
CA ILE A 94 -9.15 3.83 20.22
C ILE A 94 -10.65 3.89 20.53
N ILE A 95 -11.49 3.30 19.69
CA ILE A 95 -12.95 3.36 19.92
C ILE A 95 -13.41 2.41 21.03
N ARG A 96 -12.70 1.31 21.29
CA ARG A 96 -13.00 0.36 22.38
C ARG A 96 -12.82 0.99 23.75
N GLU A 97 -11.87 1.93 23.88
CA GLU A 97 -11.65 2.69 25.11
C GLU A 97 -12.73 3.76 25.37
N LYS A 98 -13.58 4.04 24.37
CA LYS A 98 -14.63 5.06 24.46
C LYS A 98 -16.00 4.40 24.73
N PRO A 99 -16.72 4.79 25.81
CA PRO A 99 -18.05 4.26 26.08
C PRO A 99 -19.07 4.54 24.96
N THR A 100 -18.92 5.68 24.28
CA THR A 100 -19.81 6.13 23.20
C THR A 100 -18.99 6.76 22.07
N PRO A 101 -18.49 5.94 21.12
CA PRO A 101 -17.83 6.44 19.93
C PRO A 101 -18.77 7.29 19.09
N SER A 102 -18.24 8.36 18.50
CA SER A 102 -18.98 9.21 17.56
C SER A 102 -19.20 8.52 16.22
N ALA A 103 -20.22 8.97 15.48
CA ALA A 103 -20.49 8.47 14.13
C ALA A 103 -19.31 8.66 13.17
N ASP A 104 -18.52 9.74 13.33
CA ASP A 104 -17.35 10.00 12.51
C ASP A 104 -16.20 9.00 12.79
N GLU A 105 -16.01 8.61 14.06
CA GLU A 105 -15.02 7.60 14.43
C GLU A 105 -15.38 6.22 13.87
N ILE A 106 -16.66 5.83 13.97
CA ILE A 106 -17.17 4.59 13.37
C ILE A 106 -17.00 4.61 11.84
N LYS A 107 -17.31 5.75 11.21
CA LYS A 107 -17.11 5.93 9.76
C LYS A 107 -15.65 5.73 9.37
N LYS A 108 -14.71 6.29 10.12
CA LYS A 108 -13.27 6.12 9.88
C LYS A 108 -12.82 4.66 10.04
N VAL A 109 -13.33 3.91 11.01
CA VAL A 109 -13.08 2.46 11.16
C VAL A 109 -13.53 1.72 9.91
N ASN A 110 -14.79 1.91 9.51
CA ASN A 110 -15.38 1.24 8.35
C ASN A 110 -14.62 1.58 7.05
N GLN A 111 -14.21 2.84 6.88
CA GLN A 111 -13.41 3.25 5.73
C GLN A 111 -12.08 2.49 5.62
N SER A 112 -11.38 2.27 6.74
CA SER A 112 -10.13 1.49 6.72
C SER A 112 -10.38 0.02 6.41
N CYS A 113 -11.44 -0.57 6.99
CA CYS A 113 -11.84 -1.94 6.68
C CYS A 113 -12.13 -2.13 5.18
N MET A 114 -12.96 -1.25 4.60
CA MET A 114 -13.31 -1.34 3.17
C MET A 114 -12.10 -1.13 2.26
N ARG A 115 -11.15 -0.27 2.62
CA ARG A 115 -9.90 -0.09 1.87
C ARG A 115 -9.00 -1.33 1.94
N ALA A 116 -8.86 -1.94 3.12
CA ALA A 116 -8.10 -3.18 3.27
C ALA A 116 -8.69 -4.30 2.42
N ILE A 117 -10.02 -4.49 2.49
CA ILE A 117 -10.76 -5.48 1.69
C ILE A 117 -10.51 -5.27 0.19
N LYS A 118 -10.71 -4.03 -0.31
CA LYS A 118 -10.50 -3.71 -1.73
C LYS A 118 -9.13 -4.15 -2.24
N HIS A 119 -8.09 -3.88 -1.45
CA HIS A 119 -6.72 -4.21 -1.84
C HIS A 119 -6.45 -5.72 -1.77
N PHE A 120 -6.92 -6.40 -0.73
CA PHE A 120 -6.80 -7.86 -0.65
C PHE A 120 -7.59 -8.59 -1.75
N GLU A 121 -8.79 -8.11 -2.10
CA GLU A 121 -9.56 -8.62 -3.24
C GLU A 121 -8.78 -8.46 -4.55
N SER A 122 -8.14 -7.30 -4.76
CA SER A 122 -7.33 -7.03 -5.94
C SER A 122 -6.11 -7.97 -6.01
N TYR A 123 -5.42 -8.15 -4.88
CA TYR A 123 -4.33 -9.11 -4.73
C TYR A 123 -4.78 -10.53 -5.09
N VAL A 124 -5.86 -11.03 -4.49
CA VAL A 124 -6.38 -12.38 -4.76
C VAL A 124 -6.80 -12.53 -6.22
N LYS A 125 -7.58 -11.58 -6.74
CA LYS A 125 -8.07 -11.59 -8.13
C LYS A 125 -6.92 -11.65 -9.13
N SER A 126 -5.78 -11.02 -8.83
CA SER A 126 -4.61 -11.06 -9.71
C SER A 126 -4.05 -12.47 -9.95
N TYR A 127 -4.31 -13.43 -9.08
CA TYR A 127 -3.93 -14.85 -9.25
C TYR A 127 -5.04 -15.71 -9.83
N LEU A 128 -6.28 -15.22 -9.84
CA LEU A 128 -7.46 -15.94 -10.32
C LEU A 128 -7.79 -15.65 -11.79
N ALA A 129 -7.20 -14.59 -12.36
CA ALA A 129 -7.29 -14.38 -13.80
C ALA A 129 -6.65 -15.58 -14.51
N ALA A 130 -7.47 -16.35 -15.23
CA ALA A 130 -6.95 -17.37 -16.13
C ALA A 130 -5.92 -16.71 -17.05
N PRO A 131 -4.80 -17.37 -17.39
CA PRO A 131 -3.98 -16.88 -18.48
C PRO A 131 -4.94 -16.72 -19.66
N ASN A 132 -4.95 -15.53 -20.30
CA ASN A 132 -5.55 -15.42 -21.63
C ASN A 132 -4.84 -16.47 -22.47
N SER A 133 -5.51 -17.60 -22.66
CA SER A 133 -5.08 -18.64 -23.56
C SER A 133 -4.95 -17.99 -24.93
N GLU A 134 -3.75 -18.04 -25.48
CA GLU A 134 -3.41 -17.93 -26.92
C GLU A 134 -2.70 -16.68 -27.47
N GLU A 135 -2.43 -15.60 -26.73
CA GLU A 135 -1.68 -14.45 -27.32
C GLU A 135 -0.18 -14.36 -26.92
N TRP A 136 0.28 -15.06 -25.88
CA TRP A 136 1.65 -14.89 -25.34
C TRP A 136 2.75 -15.78 -25.97
N ARG A 137 2.57 -16.34 -27.18
CA ARG A 137 3.59 -17.27 -27.74
C ARG A 137 3.94 -17.10 -29.22
N THR A 138 3.85 -15.89 -29.77
CA THR A 138 4.15 -15.70 -31.21
C THR A 138 5.05 -14.53 -31.56
N SER A 139 5.79 -13.94 -30.61
CA SER A 139 6.75 -12.87 -30.94
C SER A 139 8.08 -12.89 -30.18
N MET A 140 8.54 -14.08 -29.79
CA MET A 140 9.93 -14.27 -29.36
C MET A 140 10.47 -15.58 -29.95
N ASP A 141 10.62 -15.59 -31.27
CA ASP A 141 11.63 -16.36 -32.01
C ASP A 141 12.32 -15.39 -32.99
#